data_AF-X1L5T4-F1
#
_entry.id   AF-X1L5T4-F1
#
_cell.length_a   1.000
_cell.length_b   1.000
_cell.length_c   1.000
_cell.angle_alpha   90.00
_cell.angle_beta   90.00
_cell.angle_gamma   90.00
#
_symmetry.space_group_name_H-M   'P 1'
#
loop_
_entity.id
_entity.type
_entity.pdbx_description
1 polymer ?
#
loop_
_entity_poly.entity_id
_entity_poly.type
_entity_poly.pdbx_seq_one_letter_code
_entity_poly.pdbx_strand_id
1 'polypeptide(L)'
;AALPVMEGKAVLFKHFANVDAFPICLATKDPDKIVEAVTLIAPSFGGINLEDISAPRCFEIEERLKKILDIPVFHDDQHGTAIVVLSGLINALKVVGKDLNNIKVVVNGAGASAIAVLKFLMSAGVKNAILCDSKGIIYEGRKENMNPVKEEMAKFTNRKMIKGTLADAIVGADVFLGLSVAGVLKPEMVKTMASDSIIFAMANPTPEIMPDLAKAAGARIVCTGRSDFPNQVNNCLGFPAIFKRSP
;
A
#
# COMPACT_ATOMS: atom_id res chain seq x y z
N ALA A 1 -10.55 -7.55 19.89
CA ALA A 1 -10.50 -6.11 19.56
C ALA A 1 -10.80 -5.81 18.09
N ALA A 2 -10.60 -6.74 17.14
CA ALA A 2 -10.83 -6.47 15.70
C ALA A 2 -12.31 -6.42 15.28
N LEU A 3 -13.22 -7.08 16.00
CA LEU A 3 -14.61 -7.25 15.57
C LEU A 3 -15.35 -5.95 15.21
N PRO A 4 -15.29 -4.86 15.99
CA PRO A 4 -15.96 -3.60 15.61
C PRO A 4 -15.44 -3.00 14.29
N VAL A 5 -14.15 -3.17 13.98
CA VAL A 5 -13.56 -2.72 12.71
C VAL A 5 -14.12 -3.56 11.55
N MET A 6 -14.22 -4.88 11.75
CA MET A 6 -14.76 -5.80 10.75
C MET A 6 -16.26 -5.60 10.51
N GLU A 7 -17.04 -5.31 11.55
CA GLU A 7 -18.45 -4.92 11.43
C GLU A 7 -18.60 -3.63 10.63
N GLY A 8 -17.77 -2.62 10.92
CA GLY A 8 -17.71 -1.39 10.12
C GLY A 8 -17.46 -1.68 8.63
N LYS A 9 -16.52 -2.58 8.31
CA LYS A 9 -16.28 -3.01 6.92
C LYS A 9 -17.48 -3.70 6.30
N ALA A 10 -18.17 -4.58 7.03
CA ALA A 10 -19.36 -5.24 6.52
C ALA A 10 -20.46 -4.23 6.14
N VAL A 11 -20.65 -3.20 6.96
CA VAL A 11 -21.59 -2.09 6.65
C VAL A 11 -21.16 -1.34 5.40
N LEU A 12 -19.85 -1.08 5.21
CA LEU A 12 -19.32 -0.42 4.02
C LEU A 12 -19.56 -1.25 2.74
N PHE A 13 -19.36 -2.57 2.79
CA PHE A 13 -19.72 -3.49 1.70
C PHE A 13 -21.19 -3.37 1.33
N LYS A 14 -22.09 -3.38 2.33
CA LYS A 14 -23.52 -3.26 2.10
C LYS A 14 -23.89 -1.91 1.51
N HIS A 15 -23.36 -0.83 2.08
CA HIS A 15 -23.71 0.53 1.69
C HIS A 15 -23.24 0.88 0.27
N PHE A 16 -21.97 0.56 -0.07
CA PHE A 16 -21.37 1.00 -1.33
C PHE A 16 -21.52 0.00 -2.48
N ALA A 17 -21.72 -1.30 -2.19
CA ALA A 17 -21.80 -2.32 -3.22
C ALA A 17 -23.05 -3.22 -3.15
N ASN A 18 -23.89 -3.05 -2.12
CA ASN A 18 -25.00 -3.96 -1.82
C ASN A 18 -24.53 -5.42 -1.65
N VAL A 19 -23.33 -5.61 -1.08
CA VAL A 19 -22.77 -6.93 -0.76
C VAL A 19 -23.09 -7.25 0.70
N ASP A 20 -23.69 -8.42 0.95
CA ASP A 20 -23.96 -8.92 2.29
C ASP A 20 -22.71 -9.57 2.88
N ALA A 21 -21.82 -8.73 3.43
CA ALA A 21 -20.62 -9.17 4.11
C ALA A 21 -20.89 -9.55 5.57
N PHE A 22 -20.17 -10.55 6.07
CA PHE A 22 -20.26 -11.01 7.46
C PHE A 22 -18.87 -11.09 8.10
N PRO A 23 -18.64 -10.45 9.27
CA PRO A 23 -17.32 -10.43 9.89
C PRO A 23 -16.98 -11.76 10.58
N ILE A 24 -15.81 -12.31 10.30
CA ILE A 24 -15.29 -13.53 10.95
C ILE A 24 -13.92 -13.24 11.55
N CYS A 25 -13.86 -13.13 12.88
CA CYS A 25 -12.61 -12.97 13.62
C CYS A 25 -12.13 -14.31 14.16
N LEU A 26 -10.93 -14.73 13.76
CA LEU A 26 -10.31 -15.97 14.25
C LEU A 26 -9.41 -15.70 15.47
N ALA A 27 -9.55 -16.50 16.51
CA ALA A 27 -8.69 -16.45 17.71
C ALA A 27 -7.37 -17.21 17.52
N THR A 28 -6.73 -17.06 16.36
CA THR A 28 -5.44 -17.67 16.03
C THR A 28 -4.59 -16.70 15.21
N LYS A 29 -3.26 -16.85 15.31
CA LYS A 29 -2.27 -16.16 14.48
C LYS A 29 -1.47 -17.12 13.59
N ASP A 30 -1.74 -18.41 13.73
CA ASP A 30 -1.10 -19.50 13.01
C ASP A 30 -1.62 -19.53 11.56
N PRO A 31 -0.75 -19.34 10.55
CA PRO A 31 -1.15 -19.36 9.14
C PRO A 31 -1.88 -20.64 8.74
N ASP A 32 -1.45 -21.81 9.23
CA ASP A 32 -2.05 -23.09 8.87
C ASP A 32 -3.49 -23.17 9.35
N LYS A 33 -3.72 -22.80 10.61
CA LYS A 33 -5.07 -22.80 11.20
C LYS A 33 -5.98 -21.76 10.56
N ILE A 34 -5.44 -20.63 10.13
CA ILE A 34 -6.22 -19.61 9.42
C ILE A 34 -6.65 -20.15 8.05
N VAL A 35 -5.72 -20.73 7.28
CA VAL A 35 -6.02 -21.31 5.97
C VAL A 35 -7.04 -22.43 6.10
N GLU A 36 -6.86 -23.33 7.07
CA GLU A 36 -7.81 -24.42 7.35
C GLU A 36 -9.20 -23.86 7.70
N ALA A 37 -9.29 -22.95 8.67
CA ALA A 37 -10.56 -22.39 9.11
C ALA A 37 -11.31 -21.69 7.97
N VAL A 38 -10.61 -20.85 7.18
CA VAL A 38 -11.21 -20.16 6.02
C VAL A 38 -11.67 -21.18 4.96
N THR A 39 -10.90 -22.23 4.73
CA THR A 39 -11.26 -23.29 3.77
C THR A 39 -12.52 -24.03 4.19
N LEU A 40 -12.65 -24.37 5.47
CA LEU A 40 -13.81 -25.08 6.00
C LEU A 40 -15.12 -24.28 5.91
N ILE A 41 -15.06 -22.96 6.03
CA ILE A 41 -16.24 -22.09 5.98
C ILE A 41 -16.55 -21.57 4.57
N ALA A 42 -15.61 -21.66 3.62
CA ALA A 42 -15.72 -21.11 2.27
C ALA A 42 -17.01 -21.49 1.53
N PRO A 43 -17.60 -22.71 1.65
CA PRO A 43 -18.85 -23.05 0.97
C PRO A 43 -20.04 -22.13 1.30
N SER A 44 -19.99 -21.39 2.41
CA SER A 44 -21.04 -20.45 2.81
C SER A 44 -20.87 -19.05 2.20
N PHE A 45 -19.80 -18.79 1.46
CA PHE A 45 -19.44 -17.46 0.97
C PHE A 45 -19.19 -17.45 -0.54
N GLY A 46 -19.57 -16.36 -1.20
CA GLY A 46 -19.22 -16.10 -2.62
C GLY A 46 -17.84 -15.49 -2.82
N GLY A 47 -17.12 -15.16 -1.74
CA GLY A 47 -15.78 -14.58 -1.78
C GLY A 47 -15.24 -14.29 -0.38
N ILE A 48 -13.92 -14.18 -0.26
CA ILE A 48 -13.20 -13.96 1.01
C ILE A 48 -12.42 -12.64 0.94
N ASN A 49 -12.74 -11.72 1.85
CA ASN A 49 -11.94 -10.51 2.09
C ASN A 49 -11.06 -10.69 3.33
N LEU A 50 -9.75 -10.84 3.13
CA LEU A 50 -8.74 -10.86 4.19
C LEU A 50 -8.42 -9.44 4.64
N GLU A 51 -8.31 -9.27 5.96
CA GLU A 51 -8.22 -7.96 6.59
C GLU A 51 -7.33 -7.99 7.83
N ASP A 52 -6.53 -6.94 8.06
CA ASP A 52 -5.76 -6.73 9.29
C ASP A 52 -4.82 -7.91 9.65
N ILE A 53 -4.36 -8.65 8.64
CA ILE A 53 -3.38 -9.72 8.82
C ILE A 53 -1.98 -9.13 8.62
N SER A 54 -1.15 -9.16 9.67
CA SER A 54 0.19 -8.57 9.58
C SER A 54 1.11 -9.33 8.62
N ALA A 55 1.99 -8.59 7.94
CA ALA A 55 3.13 -9.16 7.22
C ALA A 55 4.08 -9.94 8.15
N PRO A 56 4.82 -10.96 7.66
CA PRO A 56 4.77 -11.50 6.30
C PRO A 56 3.67 -12.56 6.09
N ARG A 57 3.02 -13.05 7.15
CA ARG A 57 2.08 -14.18 7.06
C ARG A 57 0.86 -13.94 6.15
N CYS A 58 0.43 -12.70 5.98
CA CYS A 58 -0.66 -12.36 5.09
C CYS A 58 -0.42 -12.82 3.64
N PHE A 59 0.83 -12.77 3.17
CA PHE A 59 1.19 -13.20 1.82
C PHE A 59 1.01 -14.70 1.63
N GLU A 60 1.52 -15.49 2.57
CA GLU A 60 1.41 -16.95 2.53
C GLU A 60 -0.05 -17.40 2.62
N ILE A 61 -0.81 -16.82 3.56
CA ILE A 61 -2.24 -17.13 3.75
C ILE A 61 -3.02 -16.83 2.48
N GLU A 62 -2.84 -15.64 1.91
CA GLU A 62 -3.53 -15.25 0.68
C GLU A 62 -3.16 -16.16 -0.50
N GLU A 63 -1.86 -16.43 -0.70
CA GLU A 63 -1.40 -17.29 -1.79
C GLU A 63 -1.97 -18.71 -1.68
N ARG A 64 -1.98 -19.29 -0.46
CA ARG A 64 -2.53 -20.62 -0.22
C ARG A 64 -4.03 -20.66 -0.46
N LEU A 65 -4.77 -19.70 0.08
CA LEU A 65 -6.21 -19.64 -0.10
C LEU A 65 -6.61 -19.46 -1.58
N LYS A 66 -5.89 -18.63 -2.34
CA LYS A 66 -6.12 -18.50 -3.80
C LYS A 66 -5.86 -19.79 -4.59
N LYS A 67 -5.01 -20.69 -4.11
CA LYS A 67 -4.75 -21.99 -4.75
C LYS A 67 -5.76 -23.06 -4.36
N ILE A 68 -6.34 -22.95 -3.16
CA ILE A 68 -7.23 -23.97 -2.58
C ILE A 68 -8.70 -23.67 -2.91
N LEU A 69 -9.09 -22.39 -2.94
CA LEU A 69 -10.48 -21.98 -3.07
C LEU A 69 -10.87 -21.65 -4.50
N ASP A 70 -12.06 -22.09 -4.90
CA ASP A 70 -12.69 -21.74 -6.18
C ASP A 70 -13.40 -20.39 -6.16
N ILE A 71 -13.48 -19.74 -4.99
CA ILE A 71 -14.07 -18.41 -4.80
C ILE A 71 -12.98 -17.33 -4.74
N PRO A 72 -13.26 -16.07 -5.14
CA PRO A 72 -12.32 -14.97 -5.07
C PRO A 72 -11.79 -14.74 -3.65
N VAL A 73 -10.47 -14.63 -3.51
CA VAL A 73 -9.78 -14.23 -2.28
C VAL A 73 -9.07 -12.91 -2.53
N PHE A 74 -9.39 -11.90 -1.72
CA PHE A 74 -8.84 -10.55 -1.83
C PHE A 74 -8.32 -10.10 -0.47
N HIS A 75 -7.17 -9.44 -0.44
CA HIS A 75 -6.64 -8.81 0.76
C HIS A 75 -6.70 -7.29 0.61
N ASP A 76 -7.51 -6.61 1.42
CA ASP A 76 -7.77 -5.18 1.22
C ASP A 76 -6.54 -4.31 1.47
N ASP A 77 -5.82 -4.56 2.57
CA ASP A 77 -4.62 -3.79 2.90
C ASP A 77 -3.52 -3.85 1.83
N GLN A 78 -3.54 -4.89 0.99
CA GLN A 78 -2.58 -5.07 -0.11
C GLN A 78 -3.14 -4.47 -1.41
N HIS A 79 -4.22 -5.03 -1.93
CA HIS A 79 -4.71 -4.72 -3.28
C HIS A 79 -5.62 -3.49 -3.29
N GLY A 80 -6.45 -3.31 -2.26
CA GLY A 80 -7.33 -2.15 -2.14
C GLY A 80 -6.53 -0.86 -2.07
N THR A 81 -5.52 -0.83 -1.22
CA THR A 81 -4.55 0.27 -1.12
C THR A 81 -3.88 0.56 -2.47
N ALA A 82 -3.40 -0.48 -3.17
CA ALA A 82 -2.69 -0.33 -4.44
C ALA A 82 -3.54 0.30 -5.54
N ILE A 83 -4.82 -0.09 -5.63
CA ILE A 83 -5.76 0.44 -6.62
C ILE A 83 -6.04 1.92 -6.39
N VAL A 84 -6.30 2.32 -5.15
CA VAL A 84 -6.62 3.72 -4.82
C VAL A 84 -5.38 4.60 -4.97
N VAL A 85 -4.20 4.11 -4.58
CA VAL A 85 -2.92 4.81 -4.81
C VAL A 85 -2.65 5.00 -6.30
N LEU A 86 -2.78 3.95 -7.13
CA LEU A 86 -2.56 4.07 -8.56
C LEU A 86 -3.56 5.05 -9.20
N SER A 87 -4.84 4.99 -8.81
CA SER A 87 -5.88 5.89 -9.31
C SER A 87 -5.58 7.35 -8.96
N GLY A 88 -5.20 7.59 -7.69
CA GLY A 88 -4.77 8.91 -7.22
C GLY A 88 -3.52 9.39 -7.97
N LEU A 89 -2.54 8.51 -8.19
CA LEU A 89 -1.31 8.84 -8.89
C LEU A 89 -1.56 9.21 -10.35
N ILE A 90 -2.37 8.44 -11.09
CA ILE A 90 -2.73 8.76 -12.48
C ILE A 90 -3.36 10.15 -12.57
N ASN A 91 -4.27 10.49 -11.65
CA ASN A 91 -4.91 11.81 -11.65
C ASN A 91 -3.93 12.91 -11.26
N ALA A 92 -3.07 12.68 -10.26
CA ALA A 92 -2.04 13.63 -9.85
C ALA A 92 -1.04 13.92 -10.99
N LEU A 93 -0.61 12.88 -11.71
CA LEU A 93 0.29 12.99 -12.86
C LEU A 93 -0.30 13.82 -14.00
N LYS A 94 -1.60 13.67 -14.28
CA LYS A 94 -2.30 14.52 -15.26
C LYS A 94 -2.26 16.00 -14.87
N VAL A 95 -2.44 16.31 -13.59
CA VAL A 95 -2.42 17.69 -13.07
C VAL A 95 -1.02 18.31 -13.19
N VAL A 96 0.04 17.53 -12.97
CA VAL A 96 1.43 18.02 -13.04
C VAL A 96 2.09 17.80 -14.41
N GLY A 97 1.37 17.24 -15.39
CA GLY A 97 1.86 17.01 -16.75
C GLY A 97 3.00 15.99 -16.86
N LYS A 98 3.03 14.96 -16.02
CA LYS A 98 4.09 13.93 -16.01
C LYS A 98 3.57 12.56 -16.51
N ASP A 99 4.45 11.77 -17.11
CA ASP A 99 4.16 10.40 -17.57
C ASP A 99 4.58 9.37 -16.51
N LEU A 100 3.71 8.39 -16.24
CA LEU A 100 3.95 7.30 -15.27
C LEU A 100 5.25 6.52 -15.52
N ASN A 101 5.68 6.41 -16.78
CA ASN A 101 6.89 5.68 -17.16
C ASN A 101 8.18 6.48 -16.93
N ASN A 102 8.08 7.79 -16.75
CA ASN A 102 9.22 8.72 -16.69
C ASN A 102 9.47 9.31 -15.30
N ILE A 103 8.64 8.97 -14.31
CA ILE A 103 8.79 9.45 -12.94
C ILE A 103 9.75 8.60 -12.11
N LYS A 104 10.39 9.25 -11.12
CA LYS A 104 11.06 8.59 -10.00
C LYS A 104 10.10 8.48 -8.80
N VAL A 105 9.82 7.25 -8.39
CA VAL A 105 8.97 6.95 -7.21
C VAL A 105 9.84 6.49 -6.04
N VAL A 106 9.67 7.10 -4.87
CA VAL A 106 10.28 6.63 -3.62
C VAL A 106 9.18 6.11 -2.71
N VAL A 107 9.25 4.83 -2.37
CA VAL A 107 8.35 4.18 -1.43
C VAL A 107 9.06 4.02 -0.10
N ASN A 108 8.50 4.59 0.96
CA ASN A 108 9.01 4.43 2.32
C ASN A 108 8.10 3.48 3.10
N GLY A 109 8.69 2.38 3.57
CA GLY A 109 7.99 1.23 4.13
C GLY A 109 8.27 -0.01 3.29
N ALA A 110 8.65 -1.11 3.95
CA ALA A 110 8.90 -2.41 3.31
C ALA A 110 8.08 -3.53 3.96
N GLY A 111 6.87 -3.16 4.41
CA GLY A 111 5.84 -4.09 4.87
C GLY A 111 4.93 -4.56 3.72
N ALA A 112 3.91 -5.35 4.05
CA ALA A 112 3.11 -6.01 3.01
C ALA A 112 2.43 -5.04 2.05
N SER A 113 1.72 -4.03 2.58
CA SER A 113 1.04 -3.03 1.77
C SER A 113 2.01 -2.27 0.87
N ALA A 114 3.17 -1.84 1.39
CA ALA A 114 4.15 -1.09 0.59
C ALA A 114 4.75 -1.91 -0.55
N ILE A 115 5.05 -3.19 -0.29
CA ILE A 115 5.56 -4.13 -1.29
C ILE A 115 4.48 -4.41 -2.34
N ALA A 116 3.25 -4.69 -1.93
CA ALA A 116 2.14 -4.97 -2.84
C ALA A 116 1.82 -3.76 -3.73
N VAL A 117 1.70 -2.57 -3.13
CA VAL A 117 1.47 -1.32 -3.85
C VAL A 117 2.61 -1.06 -4.84
N LEU A 118 3.88 -1.22 -4.44
CA LEU A 118 5.00 -1.01 -5.35
C LEU A 118 5.01 -2.01 -6.52
N LYS A 119 4.81 -3.31 -6.26
CA LYS A 119 4.70 -4.31 -7.34
C LYS A 119 3.58 -3.96 -8.32
N PHE A 120 2.44 -3.49 -7.82
CA PHE A 120 1.30 -3.06 -8.64
C PHE A 120 1.59 -1.78 -9.45
N LEU A 121 2.23 -0.78 -8.85
CA LEU A 121 2.65 0.42 -9.58
C LEU A 121 3.64 0.09 -10.70
N MET A 122 4.56 -0.85 -10.45
CA MET A 122 5.51 -1.30 -11.46
C MET A 122 4.84 -2.08 -12.59
N SER A 123 3.87 -2.95 -12.30
CA SER A 123 3.10 -3.64 -13.35
C SER A 123 2.24 -2.67 -14.17
N ALA A 124 1.79 -1.55 -13.58
CA ALA A 124 1.09 -0.49 -14.26
C ALA A 124 1.98 0.42 -15.13
N GLY A 125 3.32 0.34 -15.00
CA GLY A 125 4.27 1.05 -15.85
C GLY A 125 5.34 1.88 -15.12
N VAL A 126 5.36 1.94 -13.79
CA VAL A 126 6.45 2.63 -13.07
C VAL A 126 7.78 1.89 -13.30
N LYS A 127 8.74 2.56 -13.95
CA LYS A 127 10.04 1.96 -14.30
C LYS A 127 11.16 2.28 -13.31
N ASN A 128 11.07 3.42 -12.62
CA ASN A 128 12.10 3.91 -11.71
C ASN A 128 11.53 4.08 -10.31
N ALA A 129 11.72 3.05 -9.48
CA ALA A 129 11.26 3.04 -8.11
C ALA A 129 12.40 2.69 -7.13
N ILE A 130 12.38 3.31 -5.95
CA ILE A 130 13.28 3.03 -4.84
C ILE A 130 12.44 2.64 -3.63
N LEU A 131 12.76 1.50 -3.01
CA LEU A 131 12.13 1.06 -1.78
C LEU A 131 13.03 1.36 -0.58
N CYS A 132 12.48 1.94 0.47
CA CYS A 132 13.18 2.24 1.72
C CYS A 132 12.53 1.52 2.90
N ASP A 133 13.35 1.14 3.89
CA ASP A 133 12.88 0.65 5.19
C ASP A 133 13.54 1.43 6.34
N SER A 134 13.39 0.94 7.57
CA SER A 134 13.93 1.58 8.76
C SER A 134 15.47 1.67 8.82
N LYS A 135 16.20 1.01 7.92
CA LYS A 135 17.67 1.15 7.78
C LYS A 135 18.08 1.91 6.51
N GLY A 136 17.12 2.50 5.79
CA GLY A 136 17.38 3.28 4.58
C GLY A 136 17.06 2.51 3.30
N ILE A 137 17.77 2.85 2.23
CA ILE A 137 17.49 2.35 0.88
C ILE A 137 17.73 0.84 0.81
N ILE A 138 16.80 0.13 0.17
CA ILE A 138 16.97 -1.28 -0.19
C ILE A 138 17.70 -1.36 -1.54
N TYR A 139 18.75 -2.17 -1.57
CA TYR A 139 19.58 -2.40 -2.75
C TYR A 139 20.09 -3.84 -2.75
N GLU A 140 20.44 -4.35 -3.93
CA GLU A 140 20.92 -5.71 -4.09
C GLU A 140 22.22 -5.95 -3.30
N GLY A 141 22.27 -7.04 -2.52
CA GLY A 141 23.42 -7.37 -1.68
C GLY A 141 23.49 -6.63 -0.33
N ARG A 142 22.51 -5.79 0.01
CA ARG A 142 22.36 -5.25 1.38
C ARG A 142 22.25 -6.41 2.38
N LYS A 143 22.89 -6.30 3.55
CA LYS A 143 22.89 -7.34 4.59
C LYS A 143 21.92 -7.05 5.74
N GLU A 144 21.73 -5.78 6.08
CA GLU A 144 20.94 -5.40 7.25
C GLU A 144 19.44 -5.48 7.01
N ASN A 145 18.71 -6.11 7.95
CA ASN A 145 17.25 -6.14 7.98
C ASN A 145 16.61 -6.66 6.66
N MET A 146 17.29 -7.57 5.97
CA MET A 146 16.80 -8.19 4.73
C MET A 146 16.02 -9.46 5.02
N ASN A 147 15.11 -9.78 4.11
CA ASN A 147 14.34 -11.02 4.08
C ASN A 147 14.12 -11.40 2.60
N PRO A 148 13.65 -12.61 2.30
CA PRO A 148 13.50 -13.07 0.91
C PRO A 148 12.67 -12.13 0.03
N VAL A 149 11.63 -11.51 0.59
CA VAL A 149 10.77 -10.56 -0.16
C VAL A 149 11.54 -9.27 -0.48
N LYS A 150 12.29 -8.72 0.47
CA LYS A 150 13.13 -7.53 0.22
C LYS A 150 14.26 -7.82 -0.77
N GLU A 151 14.84 -9.02 -0.71
CA GLU A 151 15.84 -9.47 -1.69
C GLU A 151 15.25 -9.56 -3.10
N GLU A 152 14.02 -10.07 -3.24
CA GLU A 152 13.29 -10.06 -4.50
C GLU A 152 13.08 -8.63 -5.00
N MET A 153 12.54 -7.73 -4.16
CA MET A 153 12.31 -6.33 -4.51
C MET A 153 13.61 -5.62 -4.95
N ALA A 154 14.73 -5.94 -4.30
CA ALA A 154 16.03 -5.33 -4.59
C ALA A 154 16.53 -5.64 -6.01
N LYS A 155 16.08 -6.74 -6.63
CA LYS A 155 16.48 -7.13 -8.00
C LYS A 155 15.87 -6.27 -9.09
N PHE A 156 14.72 -5.63 -8.82
CA PHE A 156 13.98 -4.88 -9.83
C PHE A 156 13.70 -3.42 -9.47
N THR A 157 13.87 -3.04 -8.20
CA THR A 157 13.90 -1.64 -7.75
C THR A 157 15.33 -1.12 -7.74
N ASN A 158 15.50 0.21 -7.62
CA ASN A 158 16.79 0.86 -7.41
C ASN A 158 17.90 0.41 -8.39
N ARG A 159 17.60 0.39 -9.69
CA ARG A 159 18.53 -0.05 -10.76
C ARG A 159 19.85 0.73 -10.80
N LYS A 160 19.89 1.91 -10.18
CA LYS A 160 21.09 2.76 -10.06
C LYS A 160 21.95 2.40 -8.83
N MET A 161 21.57 1.39 -8.05
CA MET A 161 22.28 0.94 -6.85
C MET A 161 22.57 2.06 -5.85
N ILE A 162 21.62 2.99 -5.70
CA ILE A 162 21.72 4.08 -4.75
C ILE A 162 21.73 3.50 -3.34
N LYS A 163 22.60 4.00 -2.48
CA LYS A 163 22.73 3.60 -1.07
C LYS A 163 22.57 4.82 -0.18
N GLY A 164 22.24 4.58 1.08
CA GLY A 164 22.08 5.62 2.07
C GLY A 164 20.67 5.65 2.66
N THR A 165 20.27 6.83 3.08
CA THR A 165 19.06 7.10 3.86
C THR A 165 17.86 7.45 2.98
N LEU A 166 16.71 7.64 3.62
CA LEU A 166 15.52 8.17 2.93
C LEU A 166 15.80 9.55 2.29
N ALA A 167 16.60 10.40 2.93
CA ALA A 167 16.93 11.72 2.38
C ALA A 167 17.65 11.60 1.04
N ASP A 168 18.57 10.63 0.92
CA ASP A 168 19.32 10.37 -0.31
C ASP A 168 18.40 9.82 -1.42
N ALA A 169 17.42 8.99 -1.05
CA ALA A 169 16.45 8.43 -1.98
C ALA A 169 15.57 9.52 -2.60
N ILE A 170 15.16 10.51 -1.80
CA ILE A 170 14.17 11.52 -2.15
C ILE A 170 14.69 12.58 -3.13
N VAL A 171 16.01 12.80 -3.21
CA VAL A 171 16.59 13.79 -4.12
C VAL A 171 16.12 13.57 -5.56
N GLY A 172 15.45 14.56 -6.13
CA GLY A 172 14.88 14.52 -7.49
C GLY A 172 13.74 13.51 -7.66
N ALA A 173 13.11 13.02 -6.59
CA ALA A 173 11.94 12.16 -6.69
C ALA A 173 10.71 12.97 -7.14
N ASP A 174 9.93 12.43 -8.08
CA ASP A 174 8.65 13.01 -8.49
C ASP A 174 7.53 12.65 -7.52
N VAL A 175 7.61 11.45 -6.96
CA VAL A 175 6.58 10.90 -6.09
C VAL A 175 7.22 10.33 -4.83
N PHE A 176 6.70 10.72 -3.68
CA PHE A 176 6.90 10.01 -2.42
C PHE A 176 5.63 9.24 -2.05
N LEU A 177 5.79 7.97 -1.69
CA LEU A 177 4.71 7.12 -1.16
C LEU A 177 5.13 6.58 0.21
N GLY A 178 4.52 7.11 1.25
CA GLY A 178 4.70 6.68 2.63
C GLY A 178 3.63 5.68 3.04
N LEU A 179 4.07 4.49 3.44
CA LEU A 179 3.27 3.43 4.05
C LEU A 179 4.05 2.92 5.29
N SER A 180 4.37 3.86 6.18
CA SER A 180 5.42 3.70 7.19
C SER A 180 5.05 4.35 8.53
N VAL A 181 5.87 5.27 9.03
CA VAL A 181 5.78 5.84 10.37
C VAL A 181 5.62 7.36 10.32
N ALA A 182 4.93 7.89 11.33
CA ALA A 182 4.65 9.31 11.47
C ALA A 182 5.91 10.18 11.40
N GLY A 183 5.81 11.31 10.69
CA GLY A 183 6.84 12.36 10.70
C GLY A 183 8.19 11.98 10.08
N VAL A 184 8.31 10.87 9.36
CA VAL A 184 9.56 10.41 8.76
C VAL A 184 10.01 11.28 7.57
N LEU A 185 9.07 11.88 6.84
CA LEU A 185 9.37 12.77 5.73
C LEU A 185 9.50 14.20 6.26
N LYS A 186 10.70 14.77 6.15
CA LYS A 186 10.98 16.12 6.66
C LYS A 186 10.80 17.19 5.57
N PRO A 187 10.40 18.43 5.91
CA PRO A 187 10.28 19.53 4.94
C PRO A 187 11.54 19.75 4.11
N GLU A 188 12.72 19.55 4.69
CA GLU A 188 14.01 19.71 4.02
C GLU A 188 14.20 18.66 2.90
N MET A 189 13.66 17.45 3.09
CA MET A 189 13.66 16.41 2.07
C MET A 189 12.67 16.75 0.94
N VAL A 190 11.50 17.30 1.27
CA VAL A 190 10.52 17.71 0.25
C VAL A 190 11.11 18.78 -0.68
N LYS A 191 11.92 19.70 -0.14
CA LYS A 191 12.63 20.72 -0.93
C LYS A 191 13.64 20.14 -1.93
N THR A 192 14.12 18.91 -1.74
CA THR A 192 15.06 18.26 -2.68
C THR A 192 14.35 17.40 -3.72
N MET A 193 13.03 17.26 -3.65
CA MET A 193 12.24 16.56 -4.66
C MET A 193 12.23 17.31 -6.00
N ALA A 194 11.78 16.65 -7.05
CA ALA A 194 11.56 17.29 -8.34
C ALA A 194 10.49 18.39 -8.26
N SER A 195 10.52 19.35 -9.18
CA SER A 195 9.44 20.34 -9.32
C SER A 195 8.10 19.64 -9.53
N ASP A 196 7.03 20.24 -9.00
CA ASP A 196 5.69 19.64 -9.01
C ASP A 196 5.66 18.21 -8.44
N SER A 197 6.28 18.04 -7.27
CA SER A 197 6.31 16.77 -6.56
C SER A 197 4.94 16.39 -5.99
N ILE A 198 4.71 15.08 -5.93
CA ILE A 198 3.49 14.47 -5.42
C ILE A 198 3.83 13.66 -4.17
N ILE A 199 3.07 13.86 -3.09
CA ILE A 199 3.29 13.18 -1.81
C ILE A 199 2.03 12.41 -1.43
N PHE A 200 2.18 11.11 -1.23
CA PHE A 200 1.20 10.25 -0.57
C PHE A 200 1.73 9.93 0.84
N ALA A 201 1.20 10.58 1.87
CA ALA A 201 1.59 10.35 3.26
C ALA A 201 0.47 9.59 3.98
N MET A 202 0.52 8.27 3.92
CA MET A 202 -0.60 7.40 4.27
C MET A 202 -0.50 6.76 5.67
N ALA A 203 0.54 7.06 6.45
CA ALA A 203 0.59 6.62 7.84
C ALA A 203 -0.60 7.17 8.64
N ASN A 204 -1.20 6.30 9.46
CA ASN A 204 -2.30 6.63 10.36
C ASN A 204 -1.88 6.38 11.82
N PRO A 205 -2.38 7.17 12.79
CA PRO A 205 -3.24 8.36 12.63
C PRO A 205 -2.47 9.62 12.22
N THR A 206 -1.13 9.59 12.32
CA THR A 206 -0.27 10.72 12.00
C THR A 206 0.54 10.40 10.73
N PRO A 207 0.42 11.21 9.66
CA PRO A 207 1.09 10.94 8.38
C PRO A 207 2.61 11.12 8.46
N GLU A 208 3.31 10.62 7.44
CA GLU A 208 4.76 10.79 7.27
C GLU A 208 5.20 12.26 7.26
N ILE A 209 4.33 13.15 6.78
CA ILE A 209 4.45 14.61 6.87
C ILE A 209 3.03 15.20 6.88
N MET A 210 2.81 16.27 7.63
CA MET A 210 1.51 16.96 7.59
C MET A 210 1.32 17.71 6.26
N PRO A 211 0.09 17.77 5.70
CA PRO A 211 -0.14 18.37 4.39
C PRO A 211 0.25 19.84 4.26
N ASP A 212 0.06 20.63 5.31
CA ASP A 212 0.47 22.03 5.39
C ASP A 212 1.99 22.17 5.31
N LEU A 213 2.74 21.36 6.06
CA LEU A 213 4.20 21.33 6.03
C LEU A 213 4.74 20.88 4.67
N ALA A 214 4.13 19.86 4.07
CA ALA A 214 4.48 19.38 2.74
C ALA A 214 4.29 20.45 1.66
N LYS A 215 3.12 21.12 1.67
CA LYS A 215 2.83 22.23 0.74
C LYS A 215 3.76 23.41 0.96
N ALA A 216 4.00 23.82 2.20
CA ALA A 216 4.94 24.89 2.53
C ALA A 216 6.38 24.58 2.09
N ALA A 217 6.75 23.29 2.03
CA ALA A 217 8.04 22.83 1.54
C ALA A 217 8.13 22.69 0.01
N GLY A 218 7.04 22.93 -0.74
CA GLY A 218 7.03 22.96 -2.20
C GLY A 218 6.32 21.78 -2.87
N ALA A 219 5.67 20.89 -2.12
CA ALA A 219 4.88 19.81 -2.73
C ALA A 219 3.65 20.36 -3.46
N ARG A 220 3.45 19.92 -4.70
CA ARG A 220 2.33 20.39 -5.54
C ARG A 220 1.03 19.68 -5.20
N ILE A 221 1.10 18.37 -4.95
CA ILE A 221 -0.05 17.55 -4.58
C ILE A 221 0.31 16.76 -3.32
N VAL A 222 -0.62 16.77 -2.36
CA VAL A 222 -0.51 15.97 -1.14
C VAL A 222 -1.79 15.17 -0.96
N CYS A 223 -1.62 13.88 -0.68
CA CYS A 223 -2.66 12.90 -0.39
C CYS A 223 -2.37 12.26 0.97
N THR A 224 -3.41 11.92 1.72
CA THR A 224 -3.27 11.26 3.04
C THR A 224 -4.30 10.16 3.24
N GLY A 225 -4.14 9.31 4.25
CA GLY A 225 -5.18 8.36 4.66
C GLY A 225 -6.34 8.99 5.44
N ARG A 226 -6.22 10.26 5.82
CA ARG A 226 -7.14 10.94 6.73
C ARG A 226 -8.28 11.65 6.00
N SER A 227 -9.47 11.61 6.60
CA SER A 227 -10.69 12.21 6.04
C SER A 227 -10.82 13.71 6.28
N ASP A 228 -10.10 14.27 7.25
CA ASP A 228 -10.11 15.69 7.55
C ASP A 228 -9.21 16.54 6.62
N PHE A 229 -8.47 15.88 5.72
CA PHE A 229 -7.66 16.55 4.68
C PHE A 229 -8.18 16.26 3.27
N PRO A 230 -7.94 17.17 2.30
CA PRO A 230 -8.21 16.90 0.88
C PRO A 230 -7.42 15.67 0.38
N ASN A 231 -7.91 15.07 -0.72
CA ASN A 231 -7.26 13.93 -1.39
C ASN A 231 -7.05 12.72 -0.47
N GLN A 232 -8.11 12.31 0.23
CA GLN A 232 -8.07 11.09 1.05
C GLN A 232 -7.88 9.85 0.17
N VAL A 233 -6.86 9.06 0.48
CA VAL A 233 -6.66 7.71 -0.04
C VAL A 233 -7.40 6.74 0.88
N ASN A 234 -8.56 6.26 0.44
CA ASN A 234 -9.42 5.40 1.23
C ASN A 234 -9.77 4.12 0.47
N ASN A 235 -9.44 2.96 1.04
CA ASN A 235 -9.68 1.64 0.45
C ASN A 235 -11.17 1.36 0.18
N CYS A 236 -12.09 2.04 0.89
CA CYS A 236 -13.54 1.96 0.64
C CYS A 236 -13.93 2.30 -0.81
N LEU A 237 -13.08 3.03 -1.53
CA LEU A 237 -13.29 3.36 -2.95
C LEU A 237 -13.06 2.17 -3.89
N GLY A 238 -12.33 1.14 -3.45
CA GLY A 238 -11.91 0.00 -4.26
C GLY A 238 -12.67 -1.29 -3.93
N PHE A 239 -12.51 -1.80 -2.70
CA PHE A 239 -12.92 -3.16 -2.35
C PHE A 239 -14.40 -3.49 -2.60
N PRO A 240 -15.38 -2.59 -2.36
CA PRO A 240 -16.78 -2.94 -2.57
C PRO A 240 -17.08 -3.25 -4.05
N ALA A 241 -16.48 -2.49 -4.97
CA ALA A 241 -16.73 -2.63 -6.41
C ALA A 241 -16.11 -3.91 -7.00
N ILE A 242 -14.99 -4.38 -6.43
CA ILE A 242 -14.31 -5.59 -6.86
C ILE A 242 -15.19 -6.81 -6.59
N PHE A 243 -15.73 -6.93 -5.37
CA PHE A 243 -16.58 -8.06 -4.98
C PHE A 243 -17.95 -8.05 -5.67
N LYS A 244 -18.48 -6.88 -6.08
CA LYS A 244 -19.74 -6.81 -6.83
C LYS A 244 -19.64 -7.41 -8.24
N ARG A 245 -18.46 -7.37 -8.86
CA ARG A 245 -18.24 -7.78 -10.26
C ARG A 245 -17.48 -9.09 -10.39
N SER A 246 -16.99 -9.66 -9.29
CA SER A 246 -16.46 -11.02 -9.31
C SER A 246 -17.62 -11.99 -9.64
N PRO A 247 -17.48 -12.79 -10.71
CA PRO A 247 -18.50 -13.77 -11.10
C PRO A 247 -18.69 -14.86 -10.04
#